data_AF-A0A067FBW1-F1
#
_entry.id   AF-A0A067FBW1-F1
#
_cell.length_a   1.000
_cell.length_b   1.000
_cell.length_c   1.000
_cell.angle_alpha   90.00
_cell.angle_beta   90.00
_cell.angle_gamma   90.00
#
_symmetry.space_group_name_H-M   'P 1'
#
loop_
_entity.id
_entity.type
_entity.pdbx_description
1 polymer ?
#
loop_
_entity_poly.entity_id
_entity_poly.type
_entity_poly.pdbx_seq_one_letter_code
_entity_poly.pdbx_strand_id
1 'polypeptide(L)'
;INKTIERYQKKTKDIGINSKIVEDHSQHAKEETSNMMTKLEFLEVAKRKLLGDGLEPCTIDELQQLENQLERSLSRIRARKNQLFREQIEKLKEKVITF
;
A
#
# COMPACT_ATOMS: atom_id res chain seq x y z
N ILE A 1 20.96 37.58 -42.72
CA ILE A 1 19.64 36.92 -42.89
C ILE A 1 19.62 35.50 -42.34
N ASN A 2 20.58 34.62 -42.66
CA ASN A 2 20.59 33.22 -42.17
C ASN A 2 20.58 33.04 -40.64
N LYS A 3 21.34 33.85 -39.88
CA LYS A 3 21.38 33.79 -38.40
C LYS A 3 20.04 34.06 -37.71
N THR A 4 19.14 34.77 -38.37
CA THR A 4 17.81 35.05 -37.83
C THR A 4 16.90 33.86 -38.04
N ILE A 5 16.95 33.23 -39.22
CA ILE A 5 16.18 32.02 -39.55
C ILE A 5 16.56 30.85 -38.63
N GLU A 6 17.86 30.62 -38.40
CA GLU A 6 18.33 29.58 -37.48
C GLU A 6 17.83 29.78 -36.04
N ARG A 7 17.79 31.03 -35.56
CA ARG A 7 17.23 31.33 -34.22
C ARG A 7 15.77 30.97 -34.10
N TYR A 8 14.96 31.28 -35.12
CA TYR A 8 13.55 30.93 -35.13
C TYR A 8 13.35 29.41 -35.20
N GLN A 9 14.12 28.70 -36.04
CA GLN A 9 14.07 27.24 -36.14
C GLN A 9 14.50 26.53 -34.85
N LYS A 10 15.50 27.07 -34.14
CA LYS A 10 15.91 26.53 -32.85
C LYS A 10 14.81 26.71 -31.80
N LYS A 11 14.21 27.90 -31.73
CA LYS A 11 13.14 28.19 -30.76
C LYS A 11 11.89 27.35 -30.99
N THR A 12 11.50 27.09 -32.24
CA THR A 12 10.37 26.17 -32.53
C THR A 12 10.67 24.72 -32.18
N LYS A 13 11.90 24.24 -32.40
CA LYS A 13 12.33 22.90 -31.95
C LYS A 13 12.32 22.78 -30.42
N ASP A 14 12.85 23.78 -29.71
CA ASP A 14 12.89 23.79 -28.24
C ASP A 14 11.47 23.77 -27.63
N ILE A 15 10.52 24.51 -28.22
CA ILE A 15 9.10 24.49 -27.80
C ILE A 15 8.49 23.10 -28.02
N GLY A 16 8.75 22.47 -29.17
CA GLY A 16 8.26 21.11 -29.46
C GLY A 16 8.81 20.05 -28.50
N ILE A 17 10.08 20.16 -28.12
CA ILE A 17 10.72 19.28 -27.12
C ILE A 17 10.08 19.47 -25.75
N ASN A 18 9.87 20.72 -25.33
CA ASN A 18 9.27 21.01 -24.02
C ASN A 18 7.82 20.51 -23.94
N SER A 19 7.03 20.73 -25.00
CA SER A 19 5.67 20.18 -25.11
C SER A 19 5.64 18.66 -24.95
N LYS A 20 6.58 17.96 -25.60
CA LYS A 20 6.68 16.51 -25.54
C LYS A 20 7.09 16.01 -24.15
N ILE A 21 8.00 16.71 -23.47
CA ILE A 21 8.40 16.41 -22.09
C ILE A 21 7.21 16.59 -21.13
N VAL A 22 6.42 17.65 -21.30
CA VAL A 22 5.22 17.89 -20.47
C VAL A 22 4.15 16.81 -20.72
N GLU A 23 3.94 16.40 -21.96
CA GLU A 23 3.04 15.27 -22.28
C GLU A 23 3.52 13.96 -21.67
N ASP A 24 4.81 13.65 -21.76
CA ASP A 24 5.42 12.44 -21.21
C ASP A 24 5.32 12.41 -19.67
N HIS A 25 5.60 13.53 -19.00
CA HIS A 25 5.38 13.66 -17.55
C HIS A 25 3.90 13.51 -17.16
N SER A 26 2.97 14.07 -17.95
CA SER A 26 1.54 13.90 -17.71
C SER A 26 1.11 12.44 -17.87
N GLN A 27 1.66 11.74 -18.87
CA GLN A 27 1.37 10.33 -19.12
C GLN A 27 1.94 9.45 -18.00
N HIS A 28 3.18 9.70 -17.57
CA HIS A 28 3.79 9.02 -16.43
C HIS A 28 2.96 9.21 -15.14
N ALA A 29 2.53 10.43 -14.82
CA ALA A 29 1.70 10.69 -13.64
C ALA A 29 0.34 9.96 -13.69
N LYS A 30 -0.25 9.84 -14.89
CA LYS A 30 -1.48 9.04 -15.08
C LYS A 30 -1.21 7.55 -14.85
N GLU A 31 -0.10 7.03 -15.36
CA GLU A 31 0.30 5.64 -15.16
C GLU A 31 0.54 5.32 -13.68
N GLU A 32 1.27 6.18 -12.96
CA GLU A 32 1.47 6.04 -11.51
C GLU A 32 0.15 6.02 -10.75
N THR A 33 -0.78 6.90 -11.12
CA THR A 33 -2.12 6.96 -10.52
C THR A 33 -2.89 5.66 -10.79
N SER A 34 -2.84 5.15 -12.01
CA SER A 34 -3.49 3.87 -12.39
C SER A 34 -2.90 2.69 -11.63
N ASN A 35 -1.58 2.66 -11.46
CA ASN A 35 -0.88 1.63 -10.70
C ASN A 35 -1.28 1.67 -9.21
N MET A 36 -1.40 2.88 -8.64
CA MET A 36 -1.86 3.05 -7.27
C MET A 36 -3.30 2.57 -7.09
N MET A 37 -4.18 2.90 -8.04
CA MET A 37 -5.58 2.46 -8.01
C MET A 37 -5.70 0.93 -8.05
N THR A 38 -4.97 0.28 -8.96
CA THR A 38 -4.91 -1.19 -9.04
C THR A 38 -4.43 -1.81 -7.72
N LYS A 39 -3.41 -1.22 -7.09
CA LYS A 39 -2.89 -1.69 -5.80
C LYS A 39 -3.91 -1.53 -4.67
N LEU A 40 -4.66 -0.43 -4.67
CA LEU A 40 -5.72 -0.19 -3.70
C LEU A 40 -6.84 -1.21 -3.84
N GLU A 41 -7.29 -1.48 -5.06
CA GLU A 41 -8.32 -2.49 -5.33
C GLU A 41 -7.88 -3.88 -4.86
N PHE A 42 -6.64 -4.27 -5.16
CA PHE A 42 -6.07 -5.54 -4.67
C PHE A 42 -6.09 -5.62 -3.14
N LEU A 43 -5.70 -4.56 -2.44
CA LEU A 43 -5.69 -4.52 -0.98
C LEU A 43 -7.11 -4.58 -0.39
N GLU A 44 -8.10 -3.91 -0.98
CA GLU A 44 -9.49 -3.99 -0.53
C GLU A 44 -10.10 -5.38 -0.77
N VAL A 45 -9.77 -6.04 -1.88
CA VAL A 45 -10.15 -7.44 -2.11
C VAL A 45 -9.52 -8.36 -1.05
N ALA A 46 -8.22 -8.24 -0.81
CA ALA A 46 -7.52 -9.04 0.19
C ALA A 46 -8.10 -8.84 1.59
N LYS A 47 -8.40 -7.59 1.97
CA LYS A 47 -9.07 -7.25 3.22
C LYS A 47 -10.45 -7.88 3.35
N ARG A 48 -11.30 -7.78 2.31
CA ARG A 48 -12.63 -8.42 2.31
C ARG A 48 -12.53 -9.93 2.52
N LYS A 49 -11.62 -10.60 1.82
CA LYS A 49 -11.36 -12.03 2.02
C LYS A 49 -10.98 -12.33 3.47
N LEU A 50 -10.05 -11.56 4.05
CA LEU A 50 -9.66 -11.71 5.47
C LEU A 50 -10.82 -11.50 6.46
N LEU A 51 -11.84 -10.74 6.09
CA LEU A 51 -13.05 -10.52 6.89
C LEU A 51 -14.13 -11.60 6.66
N GLY A 52 -13.90 -12.53 5.74
CA GLY A 52 -14.84 -13.59 5.40
C GLY A 52 -15.76 -13.30 4.22
N ASP A 53 -15.58 -12.17 3.54
CA ASP A 53 -16.45 -11.74 2.43
C ASP A 53 -15.86 -12.14 1.06
N GLY A 54 -16.73 -12.48 0.10
CA GLY A 54 -16.35 -12.73 -1.29
C GLY A 54 -15.44 -13.95 -1.45
N LEU A 55 -15.73 -15.01 -0.70
CA LEU A 55 -14.95 -16.25 -0.66
C LEU A 55 -15.44 -17.31 -1.65
N GLU A 56 -16.61 -17.12 -2.24
CA GLU A 56 -17.22 -18.04 -3.22
C GLU A 56 -16.28 -18.41 -4.38
N PRO A 57 -15.46 -17.50 -4.95
CA PRO A 57 -14.55 -17.86 -6.04
C PRO A 57 -13.21 -18.46 -5.55
N CYS A 58 -12.95 -18.52 -4.24
CA CYS A 58 -11.68 -19.02 -3.72
C CYS A 58 -11.60 -20.55 -3.83
N THR A 59 -10.43 -21.03 -4.21
CA THR A 59 -10.10 -22.46 -4.15
C THR A 59 -9.88 -22.93 -2.72
N ILE A 60 -9.94 -24.25 -2.49
CA ILE A 60 -9.67 -24.85 -1.17
C ILE A 60 -8.27 -24.47 -0.67
N ASP A 61 -7.26 -24.47 -1.54
CA ASP A 61 -5.89 -24.10 -1.17
C ASP A 61 -5.79 -22.64 -0.74
N GLU A 62 -6.45 -21.72 -1.45
CA GLU A 62 -6.50 -20.30 -1.08
C GLU A 62 -7.23 -20.09 0.25
N LEU A 63 -8.33 -20.81 0.48
CA LEU A 63 -9.06 -20.76 1.76
C LEU A 63 -8.20 -21.30 2.91
N GLN A 64 -7.47 -22.39 2.70
CA GLN A 64 -6.58 -22.95 3.71
C GLN A 64 -5.42 -22.00 4.04
N GLN A 65 -4.86 -21.32 3.03
CA GLN A 65 -3.84 -20.30 3.25
C GLN A 65 -4.39 -19.11 4.05
N LEU A 66 -5.59 -18.66 3.73
CA LEU A 66 -6.28 -17.58 4.43
C LEU A 66 -6.53 -17.94 5.90
N GLU A 67 -7.05 -19.14 6.17
CA GLU A 67 -7.27 -19.64 7.53
C GLU A 67 -5.96 -19.70 8.32
N ASN A 68 -4.90 -20.27 7.73
CA ASN A 68 -3.58 -20.35 8.36
C ASN A 68 -3.01 -18.95 8.69
N GLN A 69 -3.22 -17.96 7.82
CA GLN A 69 -2.79 -16.59 8.07
C GLN A 69 -3.58 -15.96 9.24
N LEU A 70 -4.89 -16.17 9.28
CA LEU A 70 -5.75 -15.68 10.36
C LEU A 70 -5.39 -16.32 11.70
N GLU A 71 -5.19 -17.64 11.74
CA GLU A 71 -4.80 -18.35 12.96
C GLU A 71 -3.46 -17.83 13.52
N ARG A 72 -2.45 -17.73 12.67
CA ARG A 72 -1.12 -17.22 13.06
C ARG A 72 -1.18 -15.80 13.59
N SER A 73 -1.91 -14.91 12.91
CA SER A 73 -2.03 -13.51 13.33
C SER A 73 -2.81 -13.38 14.65
N LEU A 74 -3.91 -14.12 14.80
CA LEU A 74 -4.71 -14.14 16.01
C LEU A 74 -3.92 -14.70 17.21
N SER A 75 -3.13 -15.75 17.00
CA SER A 75 -2.25 -16.31 18.02
C SER A 75 -1.25 -15.26 18.52
N ARG A 76 -0.60 -14.51 17.60
CA ARG A 76 0.31 -13.41 17.96
C ARG A 76 -0.38 -12.31 18.75
N ILE A 77 -1.58 -11.89 18.33
CA ILE A 77 -2.37 -10.86 19.02
C ILE A 77 -2.70 -11.31 20.45
N ARG A 78 -3.19 -12.55 20.61
CA ARG A 78 -3.53 -13.13 21.92
C ARG A 78 -2.30 -13.22 22.82
N ALA A 79 -1.17 -13.70 22.28
CA ALA A 79 0.10 -13.78 23.01
C ALA A 79 0.54 -12.41 23.54
N ARG A 80 0.50 -11.37 22.69
CA ARG A 80 0.85 -10.00 23.08
C ARG A 80 -0.10 -9.43 24.12
N LYS A 81 -1.41 -9.63 23.95
CA LYS A 81 -2.43 -9.18 24.93
C LYS A 81 -2.22 -9.84 26.28
N ASN A 82 -1.97 -11.15 26.30
CA ASN A 82 -1.71 -11.89 27.53
C ASN A 82 -0.41 -11.44 28.21
N GLN A 83 0.63 -11.15 27.44
CA GLN A 83 1.87 -10.59 27.98
C GLN A 83 1.62 -9.24 28.67
N LEU A 84 0.92 -8.32 27.99
CA LEU A 84 0.60 -7.00 28.55
C LEU A 84 -0.25 -7.09 29.82
N PHE A 85 -1.19 -8.03 29.90
CA PHE A 85 -1.97 -8.24 31.11
C PHE A 85 -1.12 -8.79 32.26
N ARG A 86 -0.22 -9.74 31.99
CA ARG A 86 0.73 -10.21 33.02
C ARG A 86 1.59 -9.07 33.54
N GLU A 87 2.14 -8.25 32.66
CA GLU A 87 2.94 -7.07 33.04
C GLU A 87 2.14 -6.09 33.92
N GLN A 88 0.85 -5.87 33.63
CA GLN A 88 -0.01 -5.03 34.45
C GLN A 88 -0.32 -5.65 35.82
N ILE A 89 -0.59 -6.96 35.86
CA ILE A 89 -0.85 -7.68 37.11
C ILE A 89 0.37 -7.61 38.03
N GLU A 90 1.57 -7.86 37.51
CA GLU A 90 2.79 -7.80 38.32
C GLU A 90 3.05 -6.38 38.86
N LYS A 91 2.88 -5.34 38.03
CA LYS A 91 2.96 -3.94 38.50
C LYS A 91 1.98 -3.62 39.64
N LEU A 92 0.78 -4.18 39.59
CA LEU A 92 -0.22 -3.97 40.64
C LEU A 92 0.14 -4.73 41.92
N LYS A 93 0.65 -5.97 41.81
CA LYS A 93 1.15 -6.74 42.97
C LYS A 93 2.31 -6.04 43.65
N GLU A 94 3.28 -5.55 42.88
CA GLU A 94 4.42 -4.79 43.41
C GLU A 94 3.92 -3.59 44.23
N LYS A 95 2.97 -2.81 43.69
CA LYS A 95 2.38 -1.68 44.42
C LYS A 95 1.76 -2.10 45.74
N VAL A 96 0.96 -3.17 45.76
CA VAL A 96 0.31 -3.67 46.99
C VAL A 96 1.34 -4.15 48.01
N ILE A 97 2.43 -4.78 47.59
CA ILE A 97 3.51 -5.27 48.48
C ILE A 97 4.35 -4.11 49.03
N THR A 98 4.46 -2.99 48.29
CA THR A 98 5.21 -1.80 48.73
C THR A 98 4.44 -0.89 49.70
N PHE A 99 3.17 -1.17 49.99
CA PHE A 99 2.38 -0.50 51.04
C PHE A 99 2.32 -1.34 52.31
#